data_AF-A0A3M3ZRC2-F1
#
_entry.id   AF-A0A3M3ZRC2-F1
#
_cell.length_a   1.000
_cell.length_b   1.000
_cell.length_c   1.000
_cell.angle_alpha   90.00
_cell.angle_beta   90.00
_cell.angle_gamma   90.00
#
_symmetry.space_group_name_H-M   'P 1'
#
loop_
_entity.id
_entity.type
_entity.pdbx_description
1 polymer ?
#
loop_
_entity_poly.entity_id
_entity_poly.type
_entity_poly.pdbx_seq_one_letter_code
_entity_poly.pdbx_strand_id
1 'polypeptide(L)'
;MPRRSILSASERDTLLALPESQDDLIRYYTFNESDLSLIRQRRGDANRLGFAVQLCLLRYPGYALASDSVLPDPVIEWIARQVQAAPESWAKYGQRDVTRREHAQELRAYLSLLPFGLSDFRALVRELTGLAQQTDRGLLLAGQALESLRQQRRILPPLMVIDRACSEAVARSNRRIYRALIEPLNQQHRNKLDELLTVKAGSNSTWLVSENFNTLRRYTPAFLEVLQLRAAPAAQRVLDAIQQLREMNVDNLRKVPSDAPTAFIKPRWKPLVITQEGIDRRFYEICALSELKNALRSGDIWVKGSRQFRDFEDYLLPPAQFAALKKEQALPLAVAARV
;
A
#
# COMPACT_ATOMS: atom_id res chain seq x y z
N MET A 1 4.10 -19.41 1.24
CA MET A 1 3.63 -18.34 0.33
C MET A 1 4.36 -17.05 0.68
N PRO A 2 4.89 -16.30 -0.29
CA PRO A 2 5.53 -15.01 -0.02
C PRO A 2 4.49 -14.07 0.63
N ARG A 3 4.84 -13.45 1.76
CA ARG A 3 3.96 -12.48 2.43
C ARG A 3 3.82 -11.28 1.49
N ARG A 4 2.59 -11.00 1.05
CA ARG A 4 2.28 -9.83 0.23
C ARG A 4 2.53 -8.58 1.09
N SER A 5 3.40 -7.69 0.62
CA SER A 5 3.68 -6.40 1.28
C SER A 5 2.39 -5.62 1.45
N ILE A 6 2.23 -4.93 2.58
CA ILE A 6 1.04 -4.13 2.83
C ILE A 6 1.20 -2.69 2.33
N LEU A 7 2.44 -2.27 2.03
CA LEU A 7 2.77 -0.99 1.44
C LEU A 7 3.05 -1.16 -0.06
N SER A 8 2.43 -0.29 -0.86
CA SER A 8 2.77 -0.06 -2.27
C SER A 8 4.10 0.67 -2.41
N ALA A 9 4.67 0.71 -3.62
CA ALA A 9 5.92 1.44 -3.88
C ALA A 9 5.78 2.94 -3.60
N SER A 10 4.71 3.58 -4.06
CA SER A 10 4.45 5.01 -3.83
C SER A 10 4.25 5.35 -2.35
N GLU A 11 3.58 4.48 -1.58
CA GLU A 11 3.47 4.65 -0.12
C GLU A 11 4.83 4.57 0.57
N ARG A 12 5.72 3.70 0.10
CA ARG A 12 7.08 3.60 0.65
C ARG A 12 7.89 4.88 0.41
N ASP A 13 7.81 5.42 -0.80
CA ASP A 13 8.52 6.66 -1.17
C ASP A 13 7.99 7.84 -0.33
N THR A 14 6.67 7.90 -0.12
CA THR A 14 6.04 8.95 0.69
C THR A 14 6.46 8.91 2.17
N LEU A 15 6.59 7.71 2.76
CA LEU A 15 6.87 7.54 4.19
C LEU A 15 8.26 8.03 4.63
N LEU A 16 9.21 7.99 3.70
CA LEU A 16 10.60 8.40 3.94
C LEU A 16 11.00 9.62 3.10
N ALA A 17 10.02 10.33 2.55
CA ALA A 17 10.25 11.53 1.77
C ALA A 17 11.01 12.57 2.61
N LEU A 18 12.02 13.16 1.97
CA LEU A 18 12.79 14.25 2.56
C LEU A 18 11.98 15.55 2.51
N PRO A 19 12.27 16.52 3.38
CA PRO A 19 11.70 17.86 3.27
C PRO A 19 11.99 18.49 1.91
N GLU A 20 10.95 18.84 1.15
CA GLU A 20 11.07 19.52 -0.14
C GLU A 20 10.64 20.98 -0.06
N SER A 21 9.69 21.31 0.83
CA SER A 21 9.23 22.68 1.04
C SER A 21 10.20 23.46 1.93
N GLN A 22 10.27 24.77 1.72
CA GLN A 22 11.08 25.65 2.57
C GLN A 22 10.63 25.59 4.04
N ASP A 23 9.33 25.50 4.31
CA ASP A 23 8.79 25.41 5.67
C ASP A 23 9.19 24.10 6.36
N ASP A 24 9.18 22.98 5.64
CA ASP A 24 9.63 21.70 6.19
C ASP A 24 11.15 21.69 6.43
N LEU A 25 11.94 22.30 5.52
CA LEU A 25 13.38 22.45 5.70
C LEU A 25 13.70 23.32 6.93
N ILE A 26 12.96 24.42 7.13
CA ILE A 26 13.06 25.25 8.35
C ILE A 26 12.72 24.42 9.58
N ARG A 27 11.62 23.67 9.55
CA ARG A 27 11.13 22.90 10.69
C ARG A 27 12.08 21.78 11.10
N TYR A 28 12.59 21.02 10.14
CA TYR A 28 13.32 19.78 10.41
C TYR A 28 14.84 19.94 10.31
N TYR A 29 15.34 20.79 9.41
CA TYR A 29 16.76 20.88 9.04
C TYR A 29 17.43 22.19 9.45
N THR A 30 16.84 22.97 10.37
CA THR A 30 17.54 24.12 10.96
C THR A 30 18.44 23.67 12.11
N PHE A 31 19.69 24.15 12.12
CA PHE A 31 20.66 23.89 13.18
C PHE A 31 20.62 24.95 14.28
N ASN A 32 20.69 24.51 15.54
CA ASN A 32 20.92 25.41 16.67
C ASN A 32 22.42 25.62 16.93
N GLU A 33 22.79 26.47 17.88
CA GLU A 33 24.20 26.75 18.20
C GLU A 33 24.99 25.52 18.66
N SER A 34 24.36 24.61 19.40
CA SER A 34 25.00 23.37 19.84
C SER A 34 25.32 22.46 18.65
N ASP A 35 24.42 22.39 17.66
CA ASP A 35 24.64 21.65 16.42
C ASP A 35 25.80 22.24 15.62
N LEU A 36 25.77 23.56 15.41
CA LEU A 36 26.79 24.26 14.66
C LEU A 36 28.16 24.13 15.34
N SER A 37 28.21 24.22 16.67
CA SER A 37 29.43 23.98 17.45
C SER A 37 29.99 22.58 17.20
N LEU A 38 29.14 21.54 17.24
CA LEU A 38 29.55 20.16 16.98
C LEU A 38 30.04 19.96 15.54
N ILE A 39 29.33 20.52 14.56
CA ILE A 39 29.69 20.45 13.14
C ILE A 39 31.03 21.14 12.86
N ARG A 40 31.27 22.33 13.46
CA ARG A 40 32.50 23.12 13.27
C ARG A 40 33.77 22.40 13.73
N GLN A 41 33.66 21.39 14.59
CA GLN A 41 34.80 20.56 15.01
C GLN A 41 35.35 19.69 13.86
N ARG A 42 34.57 19.44 12.81
CA ARG A 42 35.03 18.64 11.67
C ARG A 42 35.95 19.45 10.76
N ARG A 43 37.09 18.86 10.38
CA ARG A 43 38.05 19.47 9.45
C ARG A 43 37.60 19.28 8.01
N GLY A 44 37.53 20.37 7.26
CA GLY A 44 37.22 20.40 5.83
C GLY A 44 35.72 20.40 5.51
N ASP A 45 35.36 21.06 4.42
CA ASP A 45 33.98 21.27 3.97
C ASP A 45 33.20 19.97 3.80
N ALA A 46 33.80 18.96 3.18
CA ALA A 46 33.17 17.67 2.95
C ALA A 46 32.74 16.99 4.26
N ASN A 47 33.57 17.04 5.29
CA ASN A 47 33.26 16.42 6.58
C ASN A 47 32.24 17.22 7.38
N ARG A 48 32.31 18.57 7.34
CA ARG A 48 31.31 19.44 7.97
C ARG A 48 29.93 19.22 7.35
N LEU A 49 29.85 19.28 6.02
CA LEU A 49 28.61 19.04 5.27
C LEU A 49 28.08 17.64 5.50
N GLY A 50 28.94 16.61 5.41
CA GLY A 50 28.51 15.24 5.59
C GLY A 50 28.04 14.90 7.01
N PHE A 51 28.69 15.45 8.03
CA PHE A 51 28.24 15.33 9.42
C PHE A 51 26.89 16.02 9.63
N ALA A 52 26.71 17.22 9.06
CA ALA A 52 25.45 17.96 9.11
C ALA A 52 24.30 17.22 8.41
N VAL A 53 24.55 16.62 7.25
CA VAL A 53 23.58 15.78 6.53
C VAL A 53 23.17 14.57 7.37
N GLN A 54 24.12 13.86 7.98
CA GLN A 54 23.79 12.74 8.86
C GLN A 54 22.94 13.18 10.06
N LEU A 55 23.26 14.34 10.66
CA LEU A 55 22.49 14.93 11.75
C LEU A 55 21.04 15.19 11.31
N CYS A 56 20.84 15.79 10.14
CA CYS A 56 19.52 16.04 9.55
C CYS A 56 18.74 14.74 9.36
N LEU A 57 19.30 13.74 8.67
CA LEU A 57 18.60 12.48 8.40
C LEU A 57 18.21 11.69 9.66
N LEU A 58 19.09 11.71 10.68
CA LEU A 58 18.83 11.08 11.97
C LEU A 58 17.74 11.80 12.78
N ARG A 59 17.59 13.12 12.61
CA ARG A 59 16.46 13.88 13.19
C ARG A 59 15.17 13.62 12.44
N TYR A 60 15.24 13.72 11.11
CA TYR A 60 14.12 13.49 10.21
C TYR A 60 14.64 13.08 8.81
N PRO A 61 14.14 11.99 8.20
CA PRO A 61 13.01 11.19 8.65
C PRO A 61 13.29 10.26 9.84
N GLY A 62 14.53 10.14 10.32
CA GLY A 62 14.90 9.34 11.51
C GLY A 62 15.75 8.10 11.20
N TYR A 63 16.34 8.01 10.01
CA TYR A 63 17.17 6.89 9.57
C TYR A 63 18.63 7.29 9.38
N ALA A 64 19.52 6.32 9.42
CA ALA A 64 20.95 6.54 9.20
C ALA A 64 21.27 6.64 7.70
N LEU A 65 22.16 7.57 7.32
CA LEU A 65 22.66 7.72 5.96
C LEU A 65 23.24 6.38 5.44
N ALA A 66 22.70 5.87 4.35
CA ALA A 66 23.22 4.68 3.67
C ALA A 66 24.32 5.07 2.67
N SER A 67 25.20 4.12 2.33
CA SER A 67 26.35 4.42 1.47
C SER A 67 25.98 4.83 0.04
N ASP A 68 24.81 4.38 -0.43
CA ASP A 68 24.20 4.59 -1.73
C ASP A 68 23.08 5.66 -1.70
N SER A 69 22.95 6.41 -0.60
CA SER A 69 21.92 7.45 -0.48
C SER A 69 22.16 8.57 -1.49
N VAL A 70 21.13 8.85 -2.29
CA VAL A 70 21.05 10.02 -3.17
C VAL A 70 20.18 11.06 -2.48
N LEU A 71 20.72 12.27 -2.30
CA LEU A 71 20.01 13.40 -1.68
C LEU A 71 19.68 14.43 -2.76
N PRO A 72 18.47 15.03 -2.73
CA PRO A 72 18.13 16.12 -3.63
C PRO A 72 19.05 17.33 -3.43
N ASP A 73 19.45 17.99 -4.52
CA ASP A 73 20.29 19.19 -4.49
C ASP A 73 19.74 20.30 -3.57
N PRO A 74 18.42 20.59 -3.54
CA PRO A 74 17.87 21.60 -2.62
C PRO A 74 18.17 21.32 -1.14
N VAL A 75 18.18 20.04 -0.75
CA VAL A 75 18.51 19.63 0.63
C VAL A 75 19.99 19.86 0.92
N ILE A 76 20.86 19.49 -0.03
CA ILE A 76 22.31 19.66 0.10
C ILE A 76 22.66 21.15 0.20
N GLU A 77 22.10 21.98 -0.69
CA GLU A 77 22.31 23.42 -0.70
C GLU A 77 21.83 24.09 0.59
N TRP A 78 20.66 23.70 1.09
CA TRP A 78 20.10 24.21 2.34
C TRP A 78 21.04 23.95 3.53
N ILE A 79 21.53 22.72 3.65
CA ILE A 79 22.43 22.31 4.73
C ILE A 79 23.81 22.98 4.56
N ALA A 80 24.33 23.04 3.34
CA ALA A 80 25.62 23.65 3.01
C ALA A 80 25.70 25.13 3.38
N ARG A 81 24.62 25.89 3.11
CA ARG A 81 24.52 27.31 3.51
C ARG A 81 24.64 27.51 5.01
N GLN A 82 23.97 26.69 5.82
CA GLN A 82 24.01 26.82 7.28
C GLN A 82 25.39 26.54 7.87
N VAL A 83 26.15 25.61 7.27
CA VAL A 83 27.45 25.17 7.79
C VAL A 83 28.64 25.87 7.11
N GLN A 84 28.36 26.82 6.21
CA GLN A 84 29.35 27.58 5.44
C GLN A 84 30.35 26.66 4.71
N ALA A 85 29.81 25.69 3.97
CA ALA A 85 30.58 24.76 3.15
C ALA A 85 30.12 24.84 1.69
N ALA A 86 31.01 24.54 0.75
CA ALA A 86 30.67 24.43 -0.66
C ALA A 86 29.81 23.15 -0.93
N PRO A 87 28.60 23.24 -1.54
CA PRO A 87 27.73 22.08 -1.80
C PRO A 87 28.42 20.95 -2.56
N GLU A 88 29.32 21.29 -3.47
CA GLU A 88 30.11 20.36 -4.31
C GLU A 88 31.04 19.47 -3.47
N SER A 89 31.32 19.89 -2.23
CA SER A 89 32.10 19.09 -1.28
C SER A 89 31.36 17.83 -0.84
N TRP A 90 30.05 17.74 -1.04
CA TRP A 90 29.25 16.53 -0.75
C TRP A 90 29.78 15.30 -1.50
N ALA A 91 30.17 15.45 -2.76
CA ALA A 91 30.73 14.36 -3.57
C ALA A 91 32.04 13.78 -3.01
N LYS A 92 32.74 14.55 -2.16
CA LYS A 92 33.98 14.14 -1.50
C LYS A 92 33.74 13.54 -0.11
N TYR A 93 32.51 13.57 0.39
CA TYR A 93 32.20 13.12 1.74
C TYR A 93 32.18 11.59 1.85
N GLY A 94 32.97 11.09 2.81
CA GLY A 94 32.93 9.69 3.20
C GLY A 94 33.38 8.72 2.10
N GLN A 95 34.34 9.13 1.28
CA GLN A 95 35.06 8.22 0.36
C GLN A 95 35.67 7.01 1.10
N ARG A 96 35.93 7.16 2.41
CA ARG A 96 36.24 6.07 3.34
C ARG A 96 35.02 5.81 4.23
N ASP A 97 34.57 4.56 4.26
CA ASP A 97 33.45 4.10 5.09
C ASP A 97 33.64 4.39 6.60
N VAL A 98 34.88 4.38 7.08
CA VAL A 98 35.22 4.58 8.50
C VAL A 98 34.72 5.94 9.00
N THR A 99 34.97 7.01 8.25
CA THR A 99 34.55 8.38 8.61
C THR A 99 33.03 8.49 8.73
N ARG A 100 32.28 7.84 7.83
CA ARG A 100 30.80 7.83 7.90
C ARG A 100 30.32 7.15 9.17
N ARG A 101 30.94 6.03 9.56
CA ARG A 101 30.56 5.25 10.75
C ARG A 101 30.91 5.98 12.06
N GLU A 102 32.08 6.60 12.12
CA GLU A 102 32.49 7.41 13.28
C GLU A 102 31.54 8.59 13.51
N HIS A 103 31.23 9.33 12.44
CA HIS A 103 30.25 10.42 12.49
C HIS A 103 28.88 9.92 12.97
N ALA A 104 28.41 8.80 12.42
CA ALA A 104 27.13 8.22 12.81
C ALA A 104 27.11 7.81 14.29
N GLN A 105 28.21 7.24 14.81
CA GLN A 105 28.31 6.87 16.22
C GLN A 105 28.26 8.10 17.14
N GLU A 106 29.01 9.15 16.79
CA GLU A 106 29.03 10.41 17.54
C GLU A 106 27.65 11.08 17.56
N LEU A 107 26.99 11.15 16.39
CA LEU A 107 25.66 11.75 16.25
C LEU A 107 24.58 10.97 17.00
N ARG A 108 24.67 9.64 17.02
CA ARG A 108 23.75 8.80 17.82
C ARG A 108 23.87 9.10 19.31
N ALA A 109 25.10 9.27 19.81
CA ALA A 109 25.32 9.66 21.21
C ALA A 109 24.76 11.07 21.47
N TYR A 110 25.09 12.04 20.60
CA TYR A 110 24.62 13.42 20.70
C TYR A 110 23.08 13.52 20.73
N LEU A 111 22.40 12.82 19.84
CA LEU A 111 20.93 12.80 19.77
C LEU A 111 20.26 11.84 20.77
N SER A 112 21.05 11.12 21.58
CA SER A 112 20.55 10.08 22.48
C SER A 112 19.69 9.01 21.78
N LEU A 113 20.10 8.61 20.57
CA LEU A 113 19.38 7.63 19.75
C LEU A 113 19.79 6.20 20.09
N LEU A 114 18.79 5.35 20.24
CA LEU A 114 18.95 3.94 20.56
C LEU A 114 18.78 3.08 19.29
N PRO A 115 19.55 1.98 19.13
CA PRO A 115 19.36 1.07 18.01
C PRO A 115 18.01 0.37 18.08
N PHE A 116 17.44 0.03 16.92
CA PHE A 116 16.26 -0.81 16.84
C PHE A 116 16.64 -2.30 16.87
N GLY A 117 16.07 -3.06 17.80
CA GLY A 117 16.31 -4.49 17.96
C GLY A 117 15.04 -5.34 17.91
N LEU A 118 15.20 -6.64 18.15
CA LEU A 118 14.10 -7.61 18.14
C LEU A 118 13.05 -7.35 19.24
N SER A 119 13.48 -6.83 20.40
CA SER A 119 12.59 -6.42 21.48
C SER A 119 11.69 -5.27 21.04
N ASP A 120 12.26 -4.24 20.39
CA ASP A 120 11.51 -3.09 19.87
C ASP A 120 10.55 -3.54 18.76
N PHE A 121 10.98 -4.41 17.85
CA PHE A 121 10.10 -5.02 16.85
C PHE A 121 8.89 -5.70 17.48
N ARG A 122 9.08 -6.52 18.51
CA ARG A 122 7.98 -7.21 19.20
C ARG A 122 7.04 -6.22 19.91
N ALA A 123 7.58 -5.16 20.49
CA ALA A 123 6.80 -4.10 21.12
C ALA A 123 5.95 -3.33 20.09
N LEU A 124 6.58 -2.89 19.00
CA LEU A 124 5.95 -2.20 17.90
C LEU A 124 4.79 -3.00 17.31
N VAL A 125 4.98 -4.30 17.03
CA VAL A 125 3.89 -5.16 16.54
C VAL A 125 2.71 -5.20 17.53
N ARG A 126 2.97 -5.26 18.85
CA ARG A 126 1.89 -5.26 19.85
C ARG A 126 1.13 -3.94 19.87
N GLU A 127 1.84 -2.82 19.81
CA GLU A 127 1.26 -1.48 19.73
C GLU A 127 0.36 -1.34 18.49
N LEU A 128 0.90 -1.66 17.31
CA LEU A 128 0.18 -1.58 16.05
C LEU A 128 -1.01 -2.55 15.96
N THR A 129 -1.03 -3.63 16.74
CA THR A 129 -2.16 -4.59 16.76
C THR A 129 -3.45 -3.92 17.24
N GLY A 130 -3.37 -2.91 18.12
CA GLY A 130 -4.54 -2.14 18.54
C GLY A 130 -5.12 -1.33 17.37
N LEU A 131 -4.25 -0.58 16.69
CA LEU A 131 -4.63 0.23 15.53
C LEU A 131 -5.13 -0.64 14.35
N ALA A 132 -4.49 -1.77 14.10
CA ALA A 132 -4.86 -2.71 13.03
C ALA A 132 -6.22 -3.41 13.25
N GLN A 133 -6.85 -3.27 14.42
CA GLN A 133 -8.25 -3.70 14.63
C GLN A 133 -9.25 -2.67 14.12
N GLN A 134 -8.82 -1.41 13.95
CA GLN A 134 -9.67 -0.29 13.55
C GLN A 134 -9.47 0.09 12.08
N THR A 135 -8.36 -0.31 11.46
CA THR A 135 -8.04 -0.02 10.06
C THR A 135 -7.26 -1.14 9.39
N ASP A 136 -7.50 -1.31 8.10
CA ASP A 136 -6.77 -2.19 7.18
C ASP A 136 -5.76 -1.41 6.30
N ARG A 137 -5.66 -0.08 6.47
CA ARG A 137 -4.77 0.77 5.65
C ARG A 137 -3.32 0.65 6.09
N GLY A 138 -2.48 0.06 5.24
CA GLY A 138 -1.05 -0.14 5.51
C GLY A 138 -0.29 1.16 5.76
N LEU A 139 -0.56 2.21 4.99
CA LEU A 139 0.08 3.52 5.16
C LEU A 139 -0.13 4.12 6.55
N LEU A 140 -1.33 3.99 7.13
CA LEU A 140 -1.61 4.51 8.48
C LEU A 140 -0.83 3.75 9.55
N LEU A 141 -0.76 2.42 9.43
CA LEU A 141 0.03 1.59 10.34
C LEU A 141 1.52 1.93 10.26
N ALA A 142 2.05 2.10 9.05
CA ALA A 142 3.44 2.44 8.85
C ALA A 142 3.77 3.85 9.33
N GLY A 143 2.92 4.85 9.03
CA GLY A 143 3.07 6.21 9.55
C GLY A 143 3.11 6.24 11.08
N GLN A 144 2.17 5.56 11.74
CA GLN A 144 2.16 5.42 13.20
C GLN A 144 3.43 4.70 13.71
N ALA A 145 3.90 3.70 12.99
CA ALA A 145 5.10 2.96 13.37
C ALA A 145 6.35 3.86 13.36
N LEU A 146 6.53 4.66 12.30
CA LEU A 146 7.65 5.61 12.21
C LEU A 146 7.58 6.65 13.34
N GLU A 147 6.39 7.19 13.59
CA GLU A 147 6.20 8.21 14.62
C GLU A 147 6.46 7.66 16.04
N SER A 148 5.93 6.47 16.35
CA SER A 148 6.19 5.80 17.64
C SER A 148 7.68 5.56 17.88
N LEU A 149 8.40 5.09 16.85
CA LEU A 149 9.85 4.87 16.95
C LEU A 149 10.63 6.18 17.15
N ARG A 150 10.24 7.27 16.49
CA ARG A 150 10.85 8.60 16.72
C ARG A 150 10.63 9.08 18.14
N GLN A 151 9.40 8.97 18.66
CA GLN A 151 9.07 9.34 20.05
C GLN A 151 9.89 8.54 21.07
N GLN A 152 10.17 7.27 20.76
CA GLN A 152 11.02 6.39 21.56
C GLN A 152 12.52 6.59 21.30
N ARG A 153 12.91 7.58 20.48
CA ARG A 153 14.29 7.88 20.07
C ARG A 153 15.01 6.66 19.48
N ARG A 154 14.28 5.84 18.72
CA ARG A 154 14.84 4.70 18.00
C ARG A 154 15.24 5.12 16.60
N ILE A 155 16.44 4.70 16.19
CA ILE A 155 16.85 4.80 14.78
C ILE A 155 15.90 3.92 13.98
N LEU A 156 15.28 4.49 12.95
CA LEU A 156 14.34 3.75 12.13
C LEU A 156 15.04 2.57 11.45
N PRO A 157 14.49 1.34 11.55
CA PRO A 157 15.00 0.22 10.79
C PRO A 157 14.65 0.40 9.30
N PRO A 158 15.24 -0.42 8.40
CA PRO A 158 14.86 -0.42 6.99
C PRO A 158 13.34 -0.60 6.83
N LEU A 159 12.76 0.05 5.82
CA LEU A 159 11.30 0.09 5.63
C LEU A 159 10.67 -1.29 5.48
N MET A 160 11.41 -2.28 4.95
CA MET A 160 10.99 -3.68 4.91
C MET A 160 10.70 -4.28 6.29
N VAL A 161 11.40 -3.82 7.33
CA VAL A 161 11.17 -4.22 8.72
C VAL A 161 9.88 -3.58 9.26
N ILE A 162 9.62 -2.32 8.90
CA ILE A 162 8.37 -1.62 9.23
C ILE A 162 7.17 -2.30 8.56
N ASP A 163 7.26 -2.58 7.26
CA ASP A 163 6.24 -3.30 6.49
C ASP A 163 5.95 -4.68 7.10
N ARG A 164 7.01 -5.39 7.52
CA ARG A 164 6.88 -6.67 8.24
C ARG A 164 6.18 -6.51 9.59
N ALA A 165 6.50 -5.47 10.36
CA ALA A 165 5.85 -5.22 11.65
C ALA A 165 4.35 -4.95 11.47
N CYS A 166 3.99 -4.13 10.49
CA CYS A 166 2.61 -3.82 10.18
C CYS A 166 1.84 -5.07 9.68
N SER A 167 2.46 -5.87 8.79
CA SER A 167 1.88 -7.14 8.32
C SER A 167 1.60 -8.11 9.46
N GLU A 168 2.53 -8.22 10.41
CA GLU A 168 2.38 -9.09 11.59
C GLU A 168 1.30 -8.56 12.54
N ALA A 169 1.17 -7.23 12.68
CA ALA A 169 0.11 -6.60 13.46
C ALA A 169 -1.29 -6.85 12.86
N VAL A 170 -1.44 -6.72 11.54
CA VAL A 170 -2.69 -7.06 10.83
C VAL A 170 -3.03 -8.54 11.00
N ALA A 171 -2.05 -9.44 10.85
CA ALA A 171 -2.28 -10.86 11.05
C ALA A 171 -2.74 -11.19 12.49
N ARG A 172 -2.16 -10.53 13.50
CA ARG A 172 -2.58 -10.66 14.90
C ARG A 172 -3.96 -10.08 15.15
N SER A 173 -4.27 -8.92 14.57
CA SER A 173 -5.59 -8.29 14.63
C SER A 173 -6.67 -9.23 14.08
N ASN A 174 -6.47 -9.77 12.87
CA ASN A 174 -7.40 -10.71 12.25
C ASN A 174 -7.62 -11.96 13.12
N ARG A 175 -6.57 -12.51 13.74
CA ARG A 175 -6.73 -13.64 14.68
C ARG A 175 -7.57 -13.29 15.90
N ARG A 176 -7.43 -12.07 16.44
CA ARG A 176 -8.26 -11.59 17.56
C ARG A 176 -9.72 -11.43 17.15
N ILE A 177 -9.96 -10.81 15.99
CA ILE A 177 -11.30 -10.65 15.43
C ILE A 177 -11.95 -12.01 15.22
N TYR A 178 -11.25 -12.95 14.56
CA TYR A 178 -11.77 -14.30 14.32
C TYR A 178 -12.05 -15.04 15.63
N ARG A 179 -11.15 -14.96 16.61
CA ARG A 179 -11.39 -15.56 17.93
C ARG A 179 -12.65 -14.98 18.57
N ALA A 180 -12.77 -13.65 18.63
CA ALA A 180 -13.94 -12.99 19.21
C ALA A 180 -15.26 -13.35 18.50
N LEU A 181 -15.24 -13.52 17.18
CA LEU A 181 -16.41 -13.94 16.40
C LEU A 181 -16.78 -15.42 16.63
N ILE A 182 -15.80 -16.28 16.88
CA ILE A 182 -15.99 -17.73 17.02
C ILE A 182 -16.24 -18.15 18.48
N GLU A 183 -15.74 -17.39 19.46
CA GLU A 183 -15.87 -17.65 20.90
C GLU A 183 -17.33 -17.97 21.32
N PRO A 184 -18.36 -17.23 20.87
CA PRO A 184 -19.75 -17.49 21.27
C PRO A 184 -20.39 -18.69 20.55
N LEU A 185 -19.73 -19.28 19.56
CA LEU A 185 -20.30 -20.35 18.73
C LEU A 185 -20.16 -21.71 19.41
N ASN A 186 -21.30 -22.33 19.74
CA ASN A 186 -21.36 -23.71 20.21
C ASN A 186 -21.05 -24.71 19.08
N GLN A 187 -20.90 -26.00 19.42
CA GLN A 187 -20.56 -27.04 18.46
C GLN A 187 -21.61 -27.19 17.34
N GLN A 188 -22.89 -26.97 17.64
CA GLN A 188 -23.95 -27.02 16.64
C GLN A 188 -23.82 -25.89 15.61
N HIS A 189 -23.51 -24.66 16.05
CA HIS A 189 -23.25 -23.53 15.16
C HIS A 189 -22.04 -23.81 14.26
N ARG A 190 -20.96 -24.37 14.83
CA ARG A 190 -19.75 -24.74 14.07
C ARG A 190 -20.06 -25.80 13.02
N ASN A 191 -20.78 -26.87 13.38
CA ASN A 191 -21.20 -27.91 12.44
C ASN A 191 -22.05 -27.34 11.30
N LYS A 192 -22.99 -26.42 11.59
CA LYS A 192 -23.77 -25.73 10.55
C LYS A 192 -22.89 -24.88 9.63
N LEU A 193 -21.91 -24.16 10.18
CA LEU A 193 -20.97 -23.39 9.36
C LEU A 193 -20.08 -24.28 8.48
N ASP A 194 -19.65 -25.44 9.00
CA ASP A 194 -18.89 -26.43 8.23
C ASP A 194 -19.75 -27.08 7.15
N GLU A 195 -21.03 -27.36 7.44
CA GLU A 195 -22.00 -27.85 6.47
C GLU A 195 -22.18 -26.88 5.30
N LEU A 196 -22.12 -25.56 5.55
CA LEU A 196 -22.12 -24.56 4.48
C LEU A 196 -20.95 -24.75 3.49
N LEU A 197 -19.84 -25.34 3.91
CA LEU A 197 -18.69 -25.61 3.04
C LEU A 197 -18.81 -26.93 2.27
N THR A 198 -19.78 -27.79 2.59
CA THR A 198 -20.02 -29.05 1.87
C THR A 198 -20.80 -28.82 0.57
N VAL A 199 -20.54 -29.66 -0.43
CA VAL A 199 -21.26 -29.64 -1.71
C VAL A 199 -22.71 -30.08 -1.48
N LYS A 200 -23.66 -29.29 -1.96
CA LYS A 200 -25.10 -29.56 -1.87
C LYS A 200 -25.47 -30.74 -2.77
N ALA A 201 -26.21 -31.71 -2.23
CA ALA A 201 -26.68 -32.87 -2.99
C ALA A 201 -27.46 -32.44 -4.24
N GLY A 202 -27.11 -33.01 -5.41
CA GLY A 202 -27.67 -32.62 -6.71
C GLY A 202 -27.14 -31.30 -7.29
N SER A 203 -26.08 -30.72 -6.71
CA SER A 203 -25.41 -29.51 -7.21
C SER A 203 -23.89 -29.69 -7.21
N ASN A 204 -23.16 -28.93 -8.04
CA ASN A 204 -21.70 -28.87 -7.99
C ASN A 204 -21.18 -27.75 -7.06
N SER A 205 -22.05 -27.18 -6.20
CA SER A 205 -21.77 -25.99 -5.39
C SER A 205 -21.96 -26.25 -3.91
N THR A 206 -21.33 -25.45 -3.06
CA THR A 206 -21.50 -25.58 -1.61
C THR A 206 -22.81 -24.94 -1.14
N TRP A 207 -23.30 -25.38 0.01
CA TRP A 207 -24.45 -24.76 0.67
C TRP A 207 -24.25 -23.26 0.93
N LEU A 208 -23.02 -22.81 1.23
CA LEU A 208 -22.68 -21.39 1.45
C LEU A 208 -23.05 -20.51 0.25
N VAL A 209 -22.79 -21.01 -0.96
CA VAL A 209 -23.08 -20.29 -2.21
C VAL A 209 -24.59 -20.24 -2.44
N SER A 210 -25.28 -21.35 -2.17
CA SER A 210 -26.72 -21.47 -2.36
C SER A 210 -27.53 -20.63 -1.36
N GLU A 211 -27.18 -20.67 -0.07
CA GLU A 211 -27.91 -19.98 1.01
C GLU A 211 -27.70 -18.47 0.98
N ASN A 212 -26.51 -17.99 0.64
CA ASN A 212 -26.22 -16.55 0.58
C ASN A 212 -26.69 -15.86 -0.70
N PHE A 213 -27.16 -16.63 -1.70
CA PHE A 213 -27.64 -16.07 -2.95
C PHE A 213 -28.75 -15.03 -2.72
N ASN A 214 -29.72 -15.34 -1.85
CA ASN A 214 -30.84 -14.44 -1.57
C ASN A 214 -30.37 -13.15 -0.89
N THR A 215 -29.41 -13.24 0.02
CA THR A 215 -28.80 -12.07 0.67
C THR A 215 -28.09 -11.19 -0.35
N LEU A 216 -27.26 -11.77 -1.22
CA LEU A 216 -26.60 -11.03 -2.30
C LEU A 216 -27.64 -10.36 -3.20
N ARG A 217 -28.61 -11.14 -3.70
CA ARG A 217 -29.64 -10.68 -4.63
C ARG A 217 -30.53 -9.57 -4.06
N ARG A 218 -30.71 -9.50 -2.74
CA ARG A 218 -31.45 -8.39 -2.09
C ARG A 218 -30.80 -7.03 -2.35
N TYR A 219 -29.47 -6.96 -2.40
CA TYR A 219 -28.73 -5.70 -2.49
C TYR A 219 -28.12 -5.46 -3.88
N THR A 220 -27.88 -6.53 -4.65
CA THR A 220 -27.27 -6.45 -5.99
C THR A 220 -27.93 -5.42 -6.91
N PRO A 221 -29.28 -5.34 -7.05
CA PRO A 221 -29.90 -4.38 -7.96
C PRO A 221 -29.53 -2.93 -7.62
N ALA A 222 -29.75 -2.51 -6.37
CA ALA A 222 -29.42 -1.15 -5.91
C ALA A 222 -27.92 -0.86 -6.02
N PHE A 223 -27.07 -1.84 -5.72
CA PHE A 223 -25.62 -1.70 -5.87
C PHE A 223 -25.21 -1.48 -7.33
N LEU A 224 -25.74 -2.28 -8.27
CA LEU A 224 -25.40 -2.16 -9.68
C LEU A 224 -26.00 -0.93 -10.34
N GLU A 225 -27.12 -0.41 -9.85
CA GLU A 225 -27.75 0.82 -10.34
C GLU A 225 -26.88 2.07 -10.09
N VAL A 226 -26.29 2.17 -8.90
CA VAL A 226 -25.50 3.36 -8.50
C VAL A 226 -24.12 3.38 -9.15
N LEU A 227 -23.51 2.21 -9.41
CA LEU A 227 -22.11 2.15 -9.84
C LEU A 227 -21.94 2.42 -11.33
N GLN A 228 -21.23 3.49 -11.68
CA GLN A 228 -20.82 3.77 -13.06
C GLN A 228 -19.56 2.99 -13.43
N LEU A 229 -19.75 1.71 -13.76
CA LEU A 229 -18.66 0.80 -14.13
C LEU A 229 -18.13 1.09 -15.55
N ARG A 230 -16.81 0.90 -15.71
CA ARG A 230 -16.07 0.92 -16.97
C ARG A 230 -15.08 -0.24 -16.96
N ALA A 231 -14.71 -0.74 -18.13
CA ALA A 231 -13.86 -1.92 -18.26
C ALA A 231 -12.77 -1.70 -19.31
N ALA A 232 -11.61 -2.29 -19.06
CA ALA A 232 -10.60 -2.49 -20.07
C ALA A 232 -11.06 -3.57 -21.06
N PRO A 233 -10.51 -3.62 -22.30
CA PRO A 233 -10.91 -4.61 -23.29
C PRO A 233 -10.88 -6.06 -22.78
N ALA A 234 -9.91 -6.41 -21.94
CA ALA A 234 -9.76 -7.76 -21.37
C ALA A 234 -10.90 -8.18 -20.42
N ALA A 235 -11.59 -7.21 -19.81
CA ALA A 235 -12.69 -7.43 -18.87
C ALA A 235 -14.07 -7.06 -19.42
N GLN A 236 -14.16 -6.66 -20.69
CA GLN A 236 -15.43 -6.27 -21.32
C GLN A 236 -16.50 -7.35 -21.19
N ARG A 237 -16.12 -8.62 -21.41
CA ARG A 237 -17.00 -9.78 -21.21
C ARG A 237 -17.65 -9.87 -19.81
N VAL A 238 -16.95 -9.41 -18.77
CA VAL A 238 -17.49 -9.36 -17.40
C VAL A 238 -18.48 -8.20 -17.29
N LEU A 239 -18.15 -7.04 -17.85
CA LEU A 239 -19.04 -5.88 -17.87
C LEU A 239 -20.33 -6.16 -18.63
N ASP A 240 -20.27 -6.86 -19.77
CA ASP A 240 -21.45 -7.28 -20.55
C ASP A 240 -22.39 -8.17 -19.72
N ALA A 241 -21.82 -9.11 -18.95
CA ALA A 241 -22.62 -9.94 -18.04
C ALA A 241 -23.26 -9.13 -16.91
N ILE A 242 -22.57 -8.12 -16.37
CA ILE A 242 -23.14 -7.21 -15.37
C ILE A 242 -24.25 -6.35 -15.97
N GLN A 243 -24.11 -5.94 -17.23
CA GLN A 243 -25.16 -5.22 -17.94
C GLN A 243 -26.39 -6.11 -18.16
N GLN A 244 -26.19 -7.37 -18.54
CA GLN A 244 -27.28 -8.36 -18.60
C GLN A 244 -28.00 -8.52 -17.25
N LEU A 245 -27.26 -8.52 -16.13
CA LEU A 245 -27.87 -8.56 -14.81
C LEU A 245 -28.70 -7.32 -14.49
N ARG A 246 -28.28 -6.13 -14.93
CA ARG A 246 -29.05 -4.89 -14.76
C ARG A 246 -30.38 -4.98 -15.52
N GLU A 247 -30.34 -5.40 -16.77
CA GLU A 247 -31.54 -5.58 -17.60
C GLU A 247 -32.50 -6.59 -16.96
N MET A 248 -31.98 -7.75 -16.54
CA MET A 248 -32.79 -8.74 -15.82
C MET A 248 -33.43 -8.21 -14.53
N ASN A 249 -32.77 -7.29 -13.83
CA ASN A 249 -33.30 -6.68 -12.61
C ASN A 249 -34.38 -5.64 -12.92
N VAL A 250 -34.18 -4.80 -13.94
CA VAL A 250 -35.16 -3.80 -14.41
C VAL A 250 -36.43 -4.50 -14.91
N ASP A 251 -36.26 -5.53 -15.74
CA ASP A 251 -37.37 -6.27 -16.36
C ASP A 251 -37.96 -7.33 -15.43
N ASN A 252 -37.42 -7.50 -14.22
CA ASN A 252 -37.81 -8.54 -13.26
C ASN A 252 -37.82 -9.97 -13.86
N LEU A 253 -36.95 -10.24 -14.84
CA LEU A 253 -36.86 -11.54 -15.51
C LEU A 253 -36.55 -12.62 -14.50
N ARG A 254 -37.25 -13.76 -14.57
CA ARG A 254 -37.06 -14.90 -13.65
C ARG A 254 -35.95 -15.86 -14.08
N LYS A 255 -35.74 -16.03 -15.39
CA LYS A 255 -34.71 -16.89 -16.00
C LYS A 255 -33.66 -16.03 -16.70
N VAL A 256 -32.46 -16.59 -16.88
CA VAL A 256 -31.42 -15.95 -17.71
C VAL A 256 -31.79 -16.18 -19.19
N PRO A 257 -31.72 -15.16 -20.05
CA PRO A 257 -31.87 -15.33 -21.50
C PRO A 257 -30.86 -16.33 -22.08
N SER A 258 -31.24 -17.07 -23.13
CA SER A 258 -30.36 -18.08 -23.74
C SER A 258 -29.16 -17.48 -24.49
N ASP A 259 -29.28 -16.22 -24.91
CA ASP A 259 -28.26 -15.41 -25.58
C ASP A 259 -27.40 -14.58 -24.60
N ALA A 260 -27.63 -14.73 -23.29
CA ALA A 260 -26.86 -14.01 -22.28
C ALA A 260 -25.33 -14.26 -22.42
N PRO A 261 -24.49 -13.25 -22.14
CA PRO A 261 -23.04 -13.40 -22.25
C PRO A 261 -22.52 -14.55 -21.37
N THR A 262 -21.77 -15.51 -21.93
CA THR A 262 -21.20 -16.63 -21.16
C THR A 262 -19.67 -16.71 -21.22
N ALA A 263 -19.03 -15.89 -22.07
CA ALA A 263 -17.58 -15.90 -22.29
C ALA A 263 -16.75 -15.49 -21.04
N PHE A 264 -17.37 -14.83 -20.07
CA PHE A 264 -16.72 -14.46 -18.81
C PHE A 264 -16.58 -15.65 -17.82
N ILE A 265 -17.37 -16.72 -18.01
CA ILE A 265 -17.47 -17.84 -17.07
C ILE A 265 -16.18 -18.66 -17.10
N LYS A 266 -15.46 -18.68 -15.97
CA LYS A 266 -14.24 -19.50 -15.81
C LYS A 266 -14.56 -21.00 -15.80
N PRO A 267 -13.61 -21.89 -16.17
CA PRO A 267 -13.82 -23.33 -16.23
C PRO A 267 -14.44 -23.95 -14.97
N ARG A 268 -14.01 -23.50 -13.78
CA ARG A 268 -14.56 -23.96 -12.49
C ARG A 268 -16.06 -23.68 -12.29
N TRP A 269 -16.59 -22.64 -12.94
CA TRP A 269 -17.99 -22.23 -12.85
C TRP A 269 -18.86 -22.85 -13.95
N LYS A 270 -18.27 -23.27 -15.08
CA LYS A 270 -19.06 -23.80 -16.21
C LYS A 270 -20.00 -24.95 -15.82
N PRO A 271 -19.59 -25.98 -15.04
CA PRO A 271 -20.48 -27.07 -14.64
C PRO A 271 -21.61 -26.65 -13.68
N LEU A 272 -21.57 -25.42 -13.17
CA LEU A 272 -22.57 -24.84 -12.28
C LEU A 272 -23.54 -23.94 -13.01
N VAL A 273 -23.01 -23.11 -13.91
CA VAL A 273 -23.78 -22.10 -14.62
C VAL A 273 -24.50 -22.69 -15.82
N ILE A 274 -23.87 -23.64 -16.53
CA ILE A 274 -24.41 -24.25 -17.74
C ILE A 274 -24.88 -25.66 -17.38
N THR A 275 -26.20 -25.86 -17.32
CA THR A 275 -26.83 -27.14 -17.01
C THR A 275 -27.57 -27.68 -18.23
N GLN A 276 -28.06 -28.91 -18.16
CA GLN A 276 -28.87 -29.51 -19.23
C GLN A 276 -30.20 -28.76 -19.45
N GLU A 277 -30.70 -28.06 -18.43
CA GLU A 277 -31.95 -27.28 -18.47
C GLU A 277 -31.75 -25.83 -18.92
N GLY A 278 -30.52 -25.43 -19.23
CA GLY A 278 -30.15 -24.06 -19.64
C GLY A 278 -29.18 -23.39 -18.68
N ILE A 279 -29.24 -22.05 -18.61
CA ILE A 279 -28.36 -21.27 -17.73
C ILE A 279 -28.98 -21.17 -16.33
N ASP A 280 -28.28 -21.71 -15.32
CA ASP A 280 -28.68 -21.55 -13.92
C ASP A 280 -28.44 -20.10 -13.49
N ARG A 281 -29.54 -19.40 -13.22
CA ARG A 281 -29.52 -17.99 -12.83
C ARG A 281 -28.70 -17.72 -11.58
N ARG A 282 -28.80 -18.58 -10.56
CA ARG A 282 -28.15 -18.34 -9.26
C ARG A 282 -26.64 -18.36 -9.45
N PHE A 283 -26.14 -19.38 -10.14
CA PHE A 283 -24.72 -19.49 -10.41
C PHE A 283 -24.24 -18.45 -11.43
N TYR A 284 -25.05 -18.08 -12.41
CA TYR A 284 -24.73 -17.01 -13.36
C TYR A 284 -24.48 -15.67 -12.62
N GLU A 285 -25.42 -15.26 -11.77
CA GLU A 285 -25.33 -14.03 -10.97
C GLU A 285 -24.12 -14.06 -10.03
N ILE A 286 -23.94 -15.14 -9.26
CA ILE A 286 -22.81 -15.26 -8.33
C ILE A 286 -21.48 -15.26 -9.09
N CYS A 287 -21.40 -15.94 -10.23
CA CYS A 287 -20.21 -15.96 -11.07
C CYS A 287 -19.88 -14.54 -11.55
N ALA A 288 -20.87 -13.82 -12.11
CA ALA A 288 -20.69 -12.47 -12.61
C ALA A 288 -20.23 -11.51 -11.51
N LEU A 289 -20.85 -11.53 -10.33
CA LEU A 289 -20.48 -10.70 -9.19
C LEU A 289 -19.09 -11.06 -8.63
N SER A 290 -18.74 -12.35 -8.61
CA SER A 290 -17.42 -12.82 -8.18
C SER A 290 -16.32 -12.36 -9.14
N GLU A 291 -16.56 -12.42 -10.44
CA GLU A 291 -15.63 -11.93 -11.45
C GLU A 291 -15.55 -10.40 -11.49
N LEU A 292 -16.66 -9.68 -11.27
CA LEU A 292 -16.67 -8.23 -11.07
C LEU A 292 -15.79 -7.82 -9.88
N LYS A 293 -15.95 -8.48 -8.73
CA LYS A 293 -15.09 -8.25 -7.55
C LYS A 293 -13.61 -8.47 -7.88
N ASN A 294 -13.29 -9.49 -8.66
CA ASN A 294 -11.90 -9.76 -9.04
C ASN A 294 -11.36 -8.70 -10.01
N ALA A 295 -12.16 -8.28 -10.99
CA ALA A 295 -11.79 -7.25 -11.97
C ALA A 295 -11.61 -5.86 -11.33
N LEU A 296 -12.46 -5.51 -10.35
CA LEU A 296 -12.28 -4.30 -9.53
C LEU A 296 -10.96 -4.35 -8.73
N ARG A 297 -10.57 -5.53 -8.26
CA ARG A 297 -9.32 -5.71 -7.51
C ARG A 297 -8.07 -5.71 -8.38
N SER A 298 -8.16 -6.13 -9.64
CA SER A 298 -7.05 -6.07 -10.60
C SER A 298 -6.92 -4.70 -11.27
N GLY A 299 -8.00 -3.92 -11.29
CA GLY A 299 -8.07 -2.64 -12.02
C GLY A 299 -8.61 -2.78 -13.44
N ASP A 300 -8.92 -4.00 -13.90
CA ASP A 300 -9.48 -4.22 -15.24
C ASP A 300 -10.92 -3.69 -15.38
N ILE A 301 -11.61 -3.50 -14.25
CA ILE A 301 -12.85 -2.74 -14.15
C ILE A 301 -12.64 -1.64 -13.10
N TRP A 302 -13.16 -0.44 -13.38
CA TRP A 302 -13.14 0.69 -12.47
C TRP A 302 -14.50 1.36 -12.36
N VAL A 303 -14.64 2.19 -11.33
CA VAL A 303 -15.86 2.96 -11.04
C VAL A 303 -15.56 4.43 -11.28
N LYS A 304 -16.29 5.05 -12.20
CA LYS A 304 -16.12 6.49 -12.49
C LYS A 304 -16.31 7.33 -11.22
N GLY A 305 -15.35 8.19 -10.92
CA GLY A 305 -15.36 9.05 -9.72
C GLY A 305 -14.87 8.39 -8.43
N SER A 306 -14.55 7.09 -8.46
CA SER A 306 -13.96 6.41 -7.30
C SER A 306 -12.50 6.79 -7.12
N ARG A 307 -12.07 7.08 -5.88
CA ARG A 307 -10.64 7.29 -5.56
C ARG A 307 -9.88 5.98 -5.38
N GLN A 308 -10.58 4.92 -5.00
CA GLN A 308 -9.99 3.61 -4.67
C GLN A 308 -10.01 2.63 -5.84
N PHE A 309 -11.01 2.75 -6.70
CA PHE A 309 -11.23 1.89 -7.88
C PHE A 309 -11.30 2.78 -9.13
N ARG A 310 -10.26 3.59 -9.37
CA ARG A 310 -10.12 4.43 -10.58
C ARG A 310 -9.46 3.63 -11.71
N ASP A 311 -9.48 4.20 -12.91
CA ASP A 311 -8.78 3.63 -14.07
C ASP A 311 -7.29 3.40 -13.73
N PHE A 312 -6.69 2.32 -14.23
CA PHE A 312 -5.26 2.11 -14.05
C PHE A 312 -4.45 3.24 -14.70
N GLU A 313 -4.85 3.69 -15.89
CA GLU A 313 -4.18 4.77 -16.62
C GLU A 313 -4.22 6.10 -15.85
N ASP A 314 -5.23 6.30 -14.99
CA ASP A 314 -5.33 7.48 -14.14
C ASP A 314 -4.27 7.52 -13.00
N TYR A 315 -3.60 6.40 -12.73
CA TYR A 315 -2.43 6.36 -11.85
C TYR A 315 -1.12 6.68 -12.60
N LEU A 316 -1.14 6.64 -13.93
CA LEU A 316 0.01 6.91 -14.77
C LEU A 316 0.05 8.39 -15.17
N LEU A 317 1.22 8.87 -15.53
CA LEU A 317 1.37 10.18 -16.13
C LEU A 317 0.77 10.14 -17.55
N PRO A 318 -0.21 11.01 -17.90
CA PRO A 318 -0.84 10.99 -19.22
C PRO A 318 0.19 11.06 -20.35
N PRO A 319 0.05 10.31 -21.46
CA PRO A 319 1.05 10.26 -22.53
C PRO A 319 1.38 11.64 -23.12
N ALA A 320 0.39 12.53 -23.25
CA ALA A 320 0.60 13.90 -23.72
C ALA A 320 1.43 14.72 -22.72
N GLN A 321 1.18 14.56 -21.43
CA GLN A 321 1.93 15.22 -20.37
C GLN A 321 3.35 14.63 -20.24
N PHE A 322 3.49 13.31 -20.36
CA PHE A 322 4.79 12.65 -20.45
C PHE A 322 5.58 13.13 -21.67
N ALA A 323 4.95 13.26 -22.85
CA ALA A 323 5.60 13.74 -24.06
C ALA A 323 6.03 15.21 -23.95
N ALA A 324 5.21 16.06 -23.34
CA ALA A 324 5.56 17.45 -23.02
C ALA A 324 6.77 17.50 -22.08
N LEU A 325 6.71 16.78 -20.96
CA LEU A 325 7.81 16.69 -20.00
C LEU A 325 9.08 16.08 -20.62
N LYS A 326 8.94 15.11 -21.54
CA LYS A 326 10.07 14.54 -22.29
C LYS A 326 10.71 15.57 -23.21
N LYS A 327 9.90 16.34 -23.94
CA LYS A 327 10.37 17.40 -24.85
C LYS A 327 11.04 18.54 -24.09
N GLU A 328 10.53 18.87 -22.91
CA GLU A 328 11.05 19.92 -22.04
C GLU A 328 12.21 19.45 -21.14
N GLN A 329 12.63 18.17 -21.25
CA GLN A 329 13.61 17.53 -20.36
C GLN A 329 13.27 17.65 -18.86
N ALA A 330 11.99 17.83 -18.52
CA ALA A 330 11.48 18.00 -17.17
C ALA A 330 10.95 16.68 -16.57
N LEU A 331 11.25 15.53 -17.19
CA LEU A 331 10.92 14.23 -16.60
C LEU A 331 11.77 14.02 -15.33
N PRO A 332 11.17 13.66 -14.18
CA PRO A 332 11.89 13.42 -12.93
C PRO A 332 12.58 12.04 -12.97
N LEU A 333 13.47 11.85 -13.94
CA LEU A 333 14.23 10.63 -14.15
C LEU A 333 15.72 10.92 -13.89
N ALA A 334 16.36 10.10 -13.06
CA ALA A 334 17.77 10.26 -12.69
C ALA A 334 18.76 10.03 -13.85
N VAL A 335 18.27 9.65 -15.04
CA VAL A 335 19.08 9.39 -16.24
C VAL A 335 18.47 10.19 -17.39
N ALA A 336 19.29 11.00 -18.07
CA ALA A 336 18.86 11.75 -19.24
C ALA A 336 18.22 10.80 -20.26
N ALA A 337 16.93 11.02 -20.56
CA ALA A 337 16.22 10.26 -21.58
C ALA A 337 16.92 10.52 -22.92
N ARG A 338 17.69 9.53 -23.42
CA ARG A 338 18.30 9.62 -24.75
C ARG A 338 17.18 9.76 -25.78
N VAL A 339 17.36 10.78 -26.64
CA VAL A 339 16.41 11.23 -27.69
C VAL A 339 16.07 10.09 -28.61
#